data_AF-A0A6G7ZBM2-F1
#
_entry.id   AF-A0A6G7ZBM2-F1
#
_cell.length_a   1.000
_cell.length_b   1.000
_cell.length_c   1.000
_cell.angle_alpha   90.00
_cell.angle_beta   90.00
_cell.angle_gamma   90.00
#
_symmetry.space_group_name_H-M   'P 1'
#
loop_
_entity.id
_entity.type
_entity.pdbx_description
1 polymer ?
#
loop_
_entity_poly.entity_id
_entity_poly.type
_entity_poly.pdbx_seq_one_letter_code
_entity_poly.pdbx_strand_id
1 'polypeptide(L)'
;MSKKYIDEFVKLPVSKMAQKITDMTYLHENTEVPKAHYQKLLQQEVLEMMAQDSTMECILLNAILGQLQALQKESPKLFMKAMLCMDKGIKVENMNTRIYDSLERTFLDYQNSEELLNRDISTTYDEHYENHAHTCEIKISDNEHMS
;
A
#
# COMPACT_ATOMS: atom_id res chain seq x y z
N MET A 1 -30.41 -5.87 -10.20
CA MET A 1 -30.57 -4.49 -9.66
C MET A 1 -30.00 -4.33 -8.24
N SER A 2 -29.97 -5.36 -7.38
CA SER A 2 -29.49 -5.24 -5.99
C SER A 2 -27.98 -5.03 -5.81
N LYS A 3 -27.14 -5.69 -6.62
CA LYS A 3 -25.66 -5.54 -6.53
C LYS A 3 -25.21 -4.07 -6.65
N LYS A 4 -25.80 -3.34 -7.60
CA LYS A 4 -25.46 -1.94 -7.88
C LYS A 4 -25.66 -1.01 -6.68
N TYR A 5 -26.69 -1.25 -5.84
CA TYR A 5 -27.00 -0.37 -4.71
C TYR A 5 -26.02 -0.57 -3.54
N ILE A 6 -25.66 -1.83 -3.24
CA ILE A 6 -24.64 -2.11 -2.22
C ILE A 6 -23.25 -1.64 -2.71
N ASP A 7 -22.91 -1.89 -3.97
CA ASP A 7 -21.65 -1.44 -4.56
C ASP A 7 -21.49 0.10 -4.56
N GLU A 8 -22.60 0.83 -4.70
CA GLU A 8 -22.62 2.29 -4.57
C GLU A 8 -22.59 2.75 -3.11
N PHE A 9 -23.22 2.00 -2.19
CA PHE A 9 -23.24 2.30 -0.76
C PHE A 9 -21.85 2.20 -0.13
N VAL A 10 -21.10 1.13 -0.44
CA VAL A 10 -19.76 0.89 0.13
C VAL A 10 -18.71 1.91 -0.31
N LYS A 11 -18.99 2.68 -1.39
CA LYS A 11 -18.10 3.75 -1.88
C LYS A 11 -18.33 5.10 -1.21
N LEU A 12 -19.35 5.23 -0.36
CA LEU A 12 -19.67 6.49 0.31
C LEU A 12 -18.69 6.77 1.46
N PRO A 13 -18.38 8.04 1.76
CA PRO A 13 -17.72 8.39 3.02
C PRO A 13 -18.55 7.91 4.22
N VAL A 14 -17.91 7.50 5.32
CA VAL A 14 -18.56 6.96 6.53
C VAL A 14 -19.69 7.86 7.06
N SER A 15 -19.48 9.17 7.04
CA SER A 15 -20.50 10.16 7.42
C SER A 15 -21.76 10.11 6.55
N LYS A 16 -21.63 9.80 5.25
CA LYS A 16 -22.77 9.63 4.34
C LYS A 16 -23.42 8.26 4.47
N MET A 17 -22.65 7.20 4.75
CA MET A 17 -23.18 5.88 5.07
C MET A 17 -24.04 5.95 6.34
N ALA A 18 -23.53 6.55 7.42
CA ALA A 18 -24.26 6.71 8.68
C ALA A 18 -25.57 7.49 8.52
N GLN A 19 -25.57 8.53 7.67
CA GLN A 19 -26.79 9.27 7.36
C GLN A 19 -27.79 8.38 6.61
N LYS A 20 -27.37 7.64 5.58
CA LYS A 20 -28.27 6.71 4.87
C LYS A 20 -28.86 5.65 5.78
N ILE A 21 -28.09 5.11 6.74
CA ILE A 21 -28.61 4.14 7.71
C ILE A 21 -29.65 4.82 8.62
N THR A 22 -29.39 6.06 9.06
CA THR A 22 -30.37 6.86 9.83
C THR A 22 -31.68 7.01 9.06
N ASP A 23 -31.59 7.40 7.78
CA ASP A 23 -32.76 7.58 6.92
C ASP A 23 -33.52 6.26 6.71
N MET A 24 -32.80 5.15 6.50
CA MET A 24 -33.38 3.81 6.36
C MET A 24 -34.04 3.31 7.67
N THR A 25 -33.46 3.64 8.81
CA THR A 25 -33.98 3.26 10.13
C THR A 25 -35.26 4.04 10.45
N TYR A 26 -35.31 5.31 10.04
CA TYR A 26 -36.52 6.12 10.16
C TYR A 26 -37.70 5.54 9.37
N LEU A 27 -37.45 4.91 8.21
CA LEU A 27 -38.50 4.21 7.47
C LEU A 27 -39.11 3.03 8.25
N HIS A 28 -38.42 2.52 9.26
CA HIS A 28 -38.96 1.55 10.21
C HIS A 28 -39.59 2.27 11.40
N GLU A 29 -40.91 2.41 11.37
CA GLU A 29 -41.71 2.92 12.50
C GLU A 29 -41.34 4.34 12.96
N ASN A 30 -40.74 5.18 12.09
CA ASN A 30 -40.22 6.50 12.44
C ASN A 30 -39.16 6.43 13.56
N THR A 31 -38.38 5.35 13.59
CA THR A 31 -37.32 5.18 14.59
C THR A 31 -36.17 6.14 14.30
N GLU A 32 -35.98 7.10 15.20
CA GLU A 32 -34.87 8.06 15.12
C GLU A 32 -33.65 7.54 15.88
N VAL A 33 -32.65 7.07 15.12
CA VAL A 33 -31.33 6.75 15.66
C VAL A 33 -30.35 7.84 15.20
N PRO A 34 -29.69 8.56 16.13
CA PRO A 34 -28.78 9.63 15.76
C PRO A 34 -27.65 9.13 14.86
N LYS A 35 -27.35 9.88 13.79
CA LYS A 35 -26.22 9.62 12.88
C LYS A 35 -24.91 9.30 13.62
N ALA A 36 -24.64 10.01 14.73
CA ALA A 36 -23.44 9.82 15.53
C ALA A 36 -23.28 8.36 16.05
N HIS A 37 -24.39 7.69 16.36
CA HIS A 37 -24.38 6.28 16.80
C HIS A 37 -23.85 5.36 15.69
N TYR A 38 -24.44 5.41 14.49
CA TYR A 38 -23.99 4.62 13.35
C TYR A 38 -22.60 4.99 12.88
N GLN A 39 -22.26 6.28 12.92
CA GLN A 39 -20.92 6.74 12.57
C GLN A 39 -19.87 6.13 13.50
N LYS A 40 -20.15 6.04 14.81
CA LYS A 40 -19.25 5.39 15.79
C LYS A 40 -19.09 3.89 15.51
N LEU A 41 -20.18 3.18 15.20
CA LEU A 41 -20.14 1.74 14.87
C LEU A 41 -19.35 1.46 13.60
N LEU A 42 -19.63 2.20 12.52
CA LEU A 42 -18.91 2.06 11.25
C LEU A 42 -17.42 2.44 11.38
N GLN A 43 -17.09 3.42 12.22
CA GLN A 43 -15.71 3.78 12.50
C GLN A 43 -14.98 2.73 13.32
N GLN A 44 -15.68 2.03 14.22
CA GLN A 44 -15.09 0.96 15.02
C GLN A 44 -14.64 -0.21 14.15
N GLU A 45 -15.45 -0.63 13.18
CA GLU A 45 -15.10 -1.73 12.27
C GLU A 45 -13.94 -1.34 11.33
N VAL A 46 -13.90 -0.07 10.90
CA VAL A 46 -12.74 0.50 10.17
C VAL A 46 -11.49 0.52 11.05
N LEU A 47 -11.62 0.91 12.33
CA LEU A 47 -10.50 0.91 13.29
C LEU A 47 -10.02 -0.51 13.60
N GLU A 48 -10.91 -1.50 13.68
CA GLU A 48 -10.56 -2.91 13.90
C GLU A 48 -9.87 -3.53 12.68
N MET A 49 -10.30 -3.20 11.45
CA MET A 49 -9.56 -3.51 10.22
C MET A 49 -8.20 -2.78 10.16
N MET A 50 -8.13 -1.53 10.64
CA MET A 50 -6.90 -0.76 10.73
C MET A 50 -5.96 -1.27 11.84
N ALA A 51 -6.48 -1.94 12.86
CA ALA A 51 -5.72 -2.49 13.99
C ALA A 51 -5.04 -3.82 13.67
N GLN A 52 -5.34 -4.44 12.53
CA GLN A 52 -4.51 -5.50 11.98
C GLN A 52 -3.32 -4.82 11.27
N ASP A 53 -2.19 -4.72 11.97
CA ASP A 53 -0.99 -3.99 11.53
C ASP A 53 -0.55 -4.36 10.10
N SER A 54 -0.66 -5.64 9.74
CA SER A 54 -0.30 -6.15 8.40
C SER A 54 -1.18 -5.57 7.28
N THR A 55 -2.46 -5.33 7.52
CA THR A 55 -3.36 -4.76 6.50
C THR A 55 -3.07 -3.28 6.22
N MET A 56 -2.73 -2.48 7.24
CA MET A 56 -2.37 -1.08 7.04
C MET A 56 -1.04 -0.94 6.30
N GLU A 57 -0.04 -1.73 6.68
CA GLU A 57 1.26 -1.76 6.00
C GLU A 57 1.09 -2.14 4.52
N CYS A 58 0.27 -3.16 4.20
CA CYS A 58 -0.02 -3.53 2.82
C CYS A 58 -0.75 -2.43 2.02
N ILE A 59 -1.72 -1.73 2.63
CA ILE A 59 -2.44 -0.64 1.96
C ILE A 59 -1.48 0.51 1.63
N LEU A 60 -0.66 0.91 2.60
CA LEU A 60 0.35 1.95 2.40
C LEU A 60 1.39 1.54 1.37
N LEU A 61 1.89 0.30 1.45
CA LEU A 61 2.84 -0.25 0.49
C LEU A 61 2.26 -0.22 -0.92
N ASN A 62 1.02 -0.65 -1.10
CA ASN A 62 0.35 -0.64 -2.40
C ASN A 62 0.17 0.80 -2.94
N ALA A 63 -0.17 1.75 -2.07
CA ALA A 63 -0.27 3.16 -2.47
C ALA A 63 1.08 3.74 -2.92
N ILE A 64 2.15 3.48 -2.15
CA ILE A 64 3.52 3.91 -2.47
C ILE A 64 3.99 3.25 -3.77
N LEU A 65 3.78 1.93 -3.92
CA LEU A 65 4.15 1.19 -5.13
C LEU A 65 3.46 1.77 -6.37
N GLY A 66 2.15 2.04 -6.29
CA GLY A 66 1.40 2.64 -7.38
C GLY A 66 1.93 4.02 -7.78
N GLN A 67 2.31 4.85 -6.81
CA GLN A 67 2.93 6.15 -7.09
C GLN A 67 4.30 6.01 -7.76
N LEU A 68 5.17 5.13 -7.26
CA LEU A 68 6.49 4.91 -7.84
C LEU A 68 6.42 4.34 -9.26
N GLN A 69 5.53 3.37 -9.50
CA GLN A 69 5.31 2.79 -10.83
C GLN A 69 4.78 3.83 -11.83
N ALA A 70 3.87 4.72 -11.39
CA ALA A 70 3.38 5.80 -12.23
C ALA A 70 4.52 6.76 -12.63
N LEU A 71 5.34 7.19 -11.66
CA LEU A 71 6.50 8.05 -11.92
C LEU A 71 7.53 7.39 -12.86
N GLN A 72 7.83 6.11 -12.64
CA GLN A 72 8.76 5.35 -13.49
C GLN A 72 8.25 5.26 -14.93
N LYS A 73 6.95 5.03 -15.13
CA LYS A 73 6.34 4.94 -16.46
C LYS A 73 6.29 6.29 -17.18
N GLU A 74 5.95 7.36 -16.46
CA GLU A 74 5.86 8.71 -17.03
C GLU A 74 7.24 9.25 -17.43
N SER A 75 8.25 9.04 -16.59
CA SER A 75 9.61 9.48 -16.89
C SER A 75 10.65 8.57 -16.23
N PRO A 76 11.10 7.50 -16.91
CA PRO A 76 12.12 6.60 -16.40
C PRO A 76 13.42 7.33 -16.02
N LYS A 77 13.78 8.33 -16.85
CA LYS A 77 14.98 9.15 -16.66
C LYS A 77 14.92 10.00 -15.39
N LEU A 78 13.83 10.75 -15.17
CA LEU A 78 13.73 11.58 -13.98
C LEU A 78 13.54 10.74 -12.72
N PHE A 79 12.81 9.63 -12.82
CA PHE A 79 12.64 8.67 -11.74
C PHE A 79 13.99 8.13 -11.26
N MET A 80 14.84 7.62 -12.15
CA MET A 80 16.15 7.08 -11.78
C MET A 80 17.07 8.16 -11.21
N LYS A 81 17.08 9.37 -11.80
CA LYS A 81 17.86 10.50 -11.27
C LYS A 81 17.39 10.92 -9.87
N ALA A 82 16.07 10.91 -9.61
CA ALA A 82 15.52 11.22 -8.29
C ALA A 82 15.92 10.17 -7.25
N MET A 83 15.89 8.87 -7.60
CA MET A 83 16.36 7.79 -6.73
C MET A 83 17.84 7.95 -6.38
N LEU A 84 18.69 8.28 -7.36
CA LEU A 84 20.12 8.57 -7.11
C LEU A 84 20.32 9.79 -6.22
N CYS A 85 19.55 10.85 -6.43
CA CYS A 85 19.60 12.03 -5.56
C CYS A 85 19.23 11.68 -4.12
N MET A 86 18.21 10.84 -3.91
CA MET A 86 17.80 10.37 -2.59
C MET A 86 18.91 9.55 -1.92
N ASP A 87 19.48 8.56 -2.62
CA ASP A 87 20.56 7.70 -2.12
C ASP A 87 21.82 8.50 -1.73
N LYS A 88 22.17 9.51 -2.52
CA LYS A 88 23.35 10.35 -2.30
C LYS A 88 23.10 11.60 -1.45
N GLY A 89 21.86 11.82 -0.99
CA GLY A 89 21.50 13.04 -0.27
C GLY A 89 21.67 14.33 -1.08
N ILE A 90 21.61 14.24 -2.42
CA ILE A 90 21.73 15.38 -3.32
C ILE A 90 20.39 16.12 -3.37
N LYS A 91 20.42 17.41 -3.08
CA LYS A 91 19.26 18.28 -3.20
C LYS A 91 19.33 19.09 -4.49
N VAL A 92 18.18 19.37 -5.09
CA VAL A 92 18.08 20.16 -6.33
C VAL A 92 18.67 21.56 -6.16
N GLU A 93 18.53 22.16 -4.97
CA GLU A 93 19.14 23.46 -4.61
C GLU A 93 20.68 23.48 -4.72
N ASN A 94 21.33 22.32 -4.60
CA ASN A 94 22.79 22.19 -4.68
C ASN A 94 23.26 21.65 -6.05
N MET A 95 22.38 21.60 -7.04
CA MET A 95 22.69 21.06 -8.37
C MET A 95 23.69 21.94 -9.11
N ASN A 96 24.80 21.36 -9.55
CA ASN A 96 25.76 21.99 -10.45
C ASN A 96 25.96 21.13 -11.69
N THR A 97 26.66 21.66 -12.69
CA THR A 97 26.90 20.98 -13.98
C THR A 97 27.53 19.59 -13.79
N ARG A 98 28.50 19.45 -12.89
CA ARG A 98 29.17 18.17 -12.63
C ARG A 98 28.18 17.12 -12.11
N ILE A 99 27.31 17.49 -11.17
CA ILE A 99 26.29 16.58 -10.62
C ILE A 99 25.29 16.22 -11.73
N TYR A 100 24.80 17.21 -12.47
CA TYR A 100 23.83 17.01 -13.54
C TYR A 100 24.37 16.06 -14.64
N ASP A 101 25.61 16.28 -15.08
CA ASP A 101 26.26 15.46 -16.10
C ASP A 101 26.53 14.04 -15.59
N SER A 102 26.88 13.89 -14.31
CA SER A 102 27.07 12.57 -13.70
C SER A 102 25.76 11.79 -13.67
N LEU A 103 24.66 12.43 -13.24
CA LEU A 103 23.32 11.83 -13.27
C LEU A 103 22.87 11.45 -14.68
N GLU A 104 23.21 12.25 -15.70
CA GLU A 104 22.91 11.94 -17.10
C GLU A 104 23.68 10.71 -17.58
N ARG A 105 24.99 10.67 -17.33
CA ARG A 105 25.84 9.54 -17.75
C ARG A 105 25.40 8.24 -17.09
N THR A 106 25.14 8.27 -15.77
CA THR A 106 24.65 7.09 -15.06
C THR A 106 23.31 6.60 -15.62
N PHE A 107 22.40 7.50 -16.02
CA PHE A 107 21.17 7.08 -16.70
C PHE A 107 21.44 6.37 -18.02
N LEU A 108 22.33 6.91 -18.87
CA LEU A 108 22.65 6.30 -20.15
C LEU A 108 23.26 4.90 -19.99
N ASP A 109 24.11 4.72 -18.98
CA ASP A 109 24.77 3.44 -18.68
C ASP A 109 23.79 2.38 -18.15
N TYR A 110 22.73 2.78 -17.44
CA TYR A 110 21.83 1.86 -16.72
C TYR A 110 20.37 1.87 -17.19
N GLN A 111 20.01 2.63 -18.23
CA GLN A 111 18.63 2.70 -18.74
C GLN A 111 18.03 1.35 -19.17
N ASN A 112 18.88 0.36 -19.47
CA ASN A 112 18.47 -1.00 -19.84
C ASN A 112 18.62 -2.01 -18.70
N SER A 113 18.91 -1.55 -17.48
CA SER A 113 18.99 -2.43 -16.30
C SER A 113 17.61 -3.01 -15.99
N GLU A 114 17.55 -4.32 -15.78
CA GLU A 114 16.31 -5.01 -15.39
C GLU A 114 16.04 -4.91 -13.88
N GLU A 115 17.08 -4.73 -13.08
CA GLU A 115 16.98 -4.63 -11.62
C GLU A 115 16.93 -3.17 -11.16
N LEU A 116 15.96 -2.86 -10.29
CA LEU A 116 15.82 -1.56 -9.64
C LEU A 116 16.66 -1.47 -8.35
N LEU A 117 16.67 -2.54 -7.58
CA LEU A 117 17.35 -2.62 -6.29
C LEU A 117 18.76 -3.19 -6.44
N ASN A 118 19.56 -3.00 -5.40
CA ASN A 118 20.84 -3.70 -5.30
C ASN A 118 20.60 -5.21 -5.24
N ARG A 119 21.41 -5.96 -6.00
CA ARG A 119 21.33 -7.42 -6.11
C ARG A 119 21.35 -8.15 -4.76
N ASP A 120 22.11 -7.68 -3.77
CA ASP A 120 22.21 -8.32 -2.46
C ASP A 120 20.89 -8.25 -1.70
N ILE A 121 20.16 -7.13 -1.83
CA ILE A 121 18.81 -6.95 -1.24
C ILE A 121 17.82 -7.91 -1.90
N SER A 122 17.82 -7.98 -3.24
CA SER A 122 16.95 -8.90 -3.99
C SER A 122 17.25 -10.36 -3.63
N THR A 123 18.53 -10.75 -3.61
CA THR A 123 18.96 -12.12 -3.27
C THR A 123 18.57 -12.49 -1.85
N THR A 124 18.73 -11.57 -0.89
CA THR A 124 18.34 -11.80 0.52
C THR A 124 16.83 -11.99 0.66
N TYR A 125 16.02 -11.24 -0.10
CA TYR A 125 14.56 -11.46 -0.15
C TYR A 125 14.24 -12.86 -0.69
N ASP A 126 14.86 -13.26 -1.80
CA ASP A 126 14.63 -14.57 -2.41
C ASP A 126 15.00 -15.70 -1.43
N GLU A 127 16.13 -15.57 -0.73
CA GLU A 127 16.54 -16.51 0.33
C GLU A 127 15.51 -16.57 1.47
N HIS A 128 15.01 -15.44 1.96
CA HIS A 128 13.98 -15.42 3.00
C HIS A 128 12.67 -16.05 2.53
N TYR A 129 12.28 -15.80 1.28
CA TYR A 129 11.06 -16.35 0.68
C TYR A 129 11.15 -17.88 0.53
N GLU A 130 12.24 -18.38 -0.06
CA GLU A 130 12.45 -19.82 -0.27
C GLU A 130 12.59 -20.58 1.06
N ASN A 131 13.32 -20.02 2.02
CA ASN A 131 13.47 -20.63 3.35
C ASN A 131 12.19 -20.55 4.21
N HIS A 132 11.22 -19.70 3.85
CA HIS A 132 9.95 -19.63 4.56
C HIS A 132 9.14 -20.94 4.42
N ALA A 133 9.26 -21.62 3.27
CA ALA A 133 8.63 -22.91 3.02
C ALA A 133 9.11 -23.99 4.03
N HIS A 134 10.41 -24.05 4.32
CA HIS A 134 10.99 -25.04 5.23
C HIS A 134 10.61 -24.82 6.70
N THR A 135 10.42 -23.57 7.13
CA THR A 135 9.97 -23.28 8.50
C THR A 135 8.50 -23.64 8.79
N CYS A 136 7.65 -23.69 7.75
CA CYS A 136 6.26 -24.12 7.90
C CYS A 136 6.13 -25.65 7.93
N GLU A 137 6.96 -26.38 7.16
CA GLU A 137 6.97 -27.84 7.16
C GLU A 137 7.35 -28.43 8.53
N ILE A 138 8.33 -27.84 9.22
CA ILE A 138 8.76 -28.28 10.56
C ILE A 138 7.64 -28.09 11.60
N LYS A 139 6.86 -27.00 11.51
CA LYS A 139 5.74 -26.75 12.43
C LYS A 139 4.56 -27.71 12.22
N ILE A 140 4.40 -28.29 11.03
CA ILE A 140 3.35 -29.27 10.75
C ILE A 140 3.76 -30.65 11.29
N SER A 141 5.03 -31.04 11.18
CA SER A 141 5.53 -32.32 11.71
C SER A 141 5.53 -32.40 13.24
N ASP A 142 5.75 -31.28 13.94
CA ASP A 142 5.75 -31.26 15.41
C ASP A 142 4.33 -31.34 16.02
N ASN A 143 3.28 -31.10 15.23
CA ASN A 143 1.89 -31.17 15.69
C ASN A 143 1.24 -32.55 15.45
N GLU A 144 1.83 -33.43 14.65
CA GLU A 144 1.33 -34.80 14.41
C GLU A 144 1.88 -35.85 15.41
N HIS A 145 2.67 -35.44 16.41
CA HIS A 145 3.18 -36.33 17.47
C HIS A 145 2.59 -36.06 18.86
N MET A 146 1.49 -35.30 18.95
CA MET A 146 0.73 -35.08 20.20
C MET A 146 -0.78 -35.37 20.05
N SER A 147 -1.16 -36.45 19.37
CA SER A 147 -2.52 -37.02 19.44
C SER A 147 -2.51 -38.52 19.58
#